data_AF-A0A9X0CJ07-F1
#
_entry.id   AF-A0A9X0CJ07-F1
#
_cell.length_a   1.000
_cell.length_b   1.000
_cell.length_c   1.000
_cell.angle_alpha   90.00
_cell.angle_beta   90.00
_cell.angle_gamma   90.00
#
_symmetry.space_group_name_H-M   'P 1'
#
loop_
_entity.id
_entity.type
_entity.pdbx_description
1 polymer ?
#
loop_
_entity_poly.entity_id
_entity_poly.type
_entity_poly.pdbx_seq_one_letter_code
_entity_poly.pdbx_strand_id
1 'polypeptide(L)'
;MASQSGWIRVAANNDDFKNSLGCGMCVEITGSGKGSGSNPVTGVTKAIVHDLCGGCGKGGYDLYIPGDGRWEIESKAIDCPTVPGKNGNLMFRFVDKNLWSFKLQVRNHK
;
A
#
# COMPACT_ATOMS: atom_id res chain seq x y z
N MET A 1 -1.90 10.28 4.07
CA MET A 1 -2.01 8.93 4.64
C MET A 1 -0.74 8.08 4.55
N ALA A 2 -0.12 7.90 3.37
CA ALA A 2 1.05 7.00 3.20
C ALA A 2 2.35 7.37 3.96
N SER A 3 2.40 8.53 4.61
CA SER A 3 3.54 9.04 5.39
C SER A 3 3.25 9.13 6.89
N GLN A 4 2.20 8.46 7.36
CA GLN A 4 1.83 8.45 8.76
C GLN A 4 2.77 7.55 9.57
N SER A 5 3.09 7.96 10.79
CA SER A 5 3.87 7.13 11.73
C SER A 5 3.21 5.76 11.93
N GLY A 6 4.00 4.69 11.85
CA GLY A 6 3.53 3.30 11.98
C GLY A 6 2.86 2.71 10.73
N TRP A 7 2.90 3.43 9.59
CA TRP A 7 2.40 2.93 8.31
C TRP A 7 3.52 2.90 7.27
N ILE A 8 3.52 1.87 6.43
CA ILE A 8 4.46 1.75 5.30
C ILE A 8 3.73 1.79 3.96
N ARG A 9 4.49 1.94 2.89
CA ARG A 9 4.01 1.75 1.52
C ARG A 9 4.33 0.33 1.08
N VAL A 10 3.45 -0.26 0.27
CA VAL A 10 3.67 -1.58 -0.33
C VAL A 10 3.29 -1.57 -1.80
N ALA A 11 3.94 -2.43 -2.57
CA ALA A 11 3.47 -2.80 -3.90
C ALA A 11 2.67 -4.11 -3.81
N ALA A 12 1.44 -4.10 -4.31
CA ALA A 12 0.55 -5.27 -4.24
C ALA A 12 0.73 -6.16 -5.46
N ASN A 13 0.49 -7.47 -5.32
CA ASN A 13 0.37 -8.37 -6.47
C ASN A 13 -0.77 -7.97 -7.41
N ASN A 14 -0.82 -8.55 -8.61
CA ASN A 14 -1.82 -8.22 -9.63
C ASN A 14 -3.28 -8.38 -9.16
N ASP A 15 -3.58 -9.42 -8.36
CA ASP A 15 -4.94 -9.72 -7.90
C ASP A 15 -5.45 -8.71 -6.87
N ASP A 16 -4.56 -8.14 -6.07
CA ASP A 16 -4.90 -7.13 -5.06
C ASP A 16 -4.80 -5.70 -5.62
N PHE A 17 -3.85 -5.44 -6.52
CA PHE A 17 -3.70 -4.15 -7.19
C PHE A 17 -4.86 -3.85 -8.15
N LYS A 18 -5.42 -4.88 -8.80
CA LYS A 18 -6.62 -4.84 -9.65
C LYS A 18 -6.64 -3.69 -10.65
N ASN A 19 -5.64 -3.60 -11.53
CA ASN A 19 -5.54 -2.52 -12.52
C ASN A 19 -5.70 -1.11 -11.91
N SER A 20 -5.07 -0.88 -10.75
CA SER A 20 -5.13 0.35 -9.95
C SER A 20 -6.39 0.57 -9.10
N LEU A 21 -7.36 -0.35 -9.09
CA LEU A 21 -8.52 -0.24 -8.18
C LEU A 21 -8.11 -0.41 -6.71
N GLY A 22 -7.01 -1.13 -6.44
CA GLY A 22 -6.44 -1.25 -5.09
C GLY A 22 -5.62 -0.04 -4.66
N CYS A 23 -5.34 0.92 -5.54
CA CYS A 23 -4.53 2.10 -5.18
C CYS A 23 -5.13 2.85 -3.97
N GLY A 24 -4.31 3.09 -2.96
CA GLY A 24 -4.74 3.80 -1.76
C GLY A 24 -5.47 2.96 -0.72
N MET A 25 -5.74 1.68 -0.99
CA MET A 25 -6.31 0.77 0.02
C MET A 25 -5.31 0.50 1.14
N CYS A 26 -5.85 0.18 2.32
CA CYS A 26 -5.06 -0.14 3.48
C CYS A 26 -5.12 -1.63 3.80
N VAL A 27 -3.97 -2.19 4.17
CA VAL A 27 -3.82 -3.59 4.54
C VAL A 27 -3.05 -3.73 5.84
N GLU A 28 -3.40 -4.75 6.59
CA GLU A 28 -2.62 -5.23 7.73
C GLU A 28 -1.90 -6.51 7.29
N ILE A 29 -0.59 -6.53 7.44
CA ILE A 29 0.29 -7.64 7.08
C ILE A 29 0.90 -8.19 8.37
N THR A 30 0.72 -9.48 8.60
CA THR A 30 1.29 -10.20 9.73
C THR A 30 2.36 -11.16 9.25
N GLY A 31 3.60 -10.94 9.66
CA GLY A 31 4.72 -11.82 9.34
C GLY A 31 5.05 -12.78 10.48
N SER A 32 5.38 -14.02 10.15
CA SER A 32 5.83 -15.03 11.13
C SER A 32 7.35 -15.08 11.30
N GLY A 33 8.10 -14.42 10.40
CA GLY A 33 9.55 -14.55 10.28
C GLY A 33 10.01 -15.82 9.54
N LYS A 34 9.10 -16.72 9.16
CA LYS A 34 9.41 -17.90 8.35
C LYS A 34 9.62 -17.48 6.90
N GLY A 35 10.74 -17.87 6.30
CA GLY A 35 11.10 -17.47 4.95
C GLY A 35 12.58 -17.62 4.66
N SER A 36 13.08 -16.83 3.71
CA SER A 36 14.47 -16.83 3.28
C SER A 36 15.00 -15.40 3.17
N GLY A 37 16.15 -15.14 3.78
CA GLY A 37 16.79 -13.83 3.85
C GLY A 37 17.45 -13.59 5.22
N SER A 38 17.95 -12.39 5.42
CA SER A 38 18.65 -11.93 6.63
C SER A 38 17.78 -11.03 7.51
N ASN A 39 16.67 -10.52 6.97
CA ASN A 39 15.80 -9.53 7.63
C ASN A 39 14.36 -10.04 7.73
N PRO A 40 14.05 -10.94 8.67
CA PRO A 40 12.72 -11.54 8.79
C PRO A 40 11.64 -10.48 9.05
N VAL A 41 10.53 -10.59 8.32
CA VAL A 41 9.31 -9.81 8.59
C VAL A 41 8.53 -10.51 9.69
N THR A 42 8.44 -9.88 10.86
CA THR A 42 7.75 -10.42 12.04
C THR A 42 6.73 -9.44 12.61
N GLY A 43 5.63 -9.95 13.15
CA GLY A 43 4.61 -9.14 13.81
C GLY A 43 3.69 -8.44 12.82
N VAL A 44 2.96 -7.43 13.31
CA VAL A 44 1.92 -6.74 12.55
C VAL A 44 2.46 -5.44 11.97
N THR A 45 2.28 -5.26 10.66
CA THR A 45 2.65 -4.06 9.92
C THR A 45 1.43 -3.52 9.18
N LYS A 46 1.15 -2.22 9.34
CA LYS A 46 0.08 -1.55 8.59
C LYS A 46 0.65 -0.89 7.34
N ALA A 47 -0.03 -1.06 6.23
CA ALA A 47 0.48 -0.65 4.93
C ALA A 47 -0.61 -0.02 4.06
N ILE A 48 -0.16 0.81 3.13
CA ILE A 48 -1.00 1.40 2.07
C ILE A 48 -0.46 0.94 0.72
N VAL A 49 -1.35 0.42 -0.12
CA VAL A 49 -1.01 0.02 -1.49
C VAL A 49 -0.69 1.26 -2.31
N HIS A 50 0.54 1.31 -2.79
CA HIS A 50 1.08 2.46 -3.52
C HIS A 50 1.52 2.12 -4.94
N ASP A 51 1.83 0.85 -5.20
CA ASP A 51 2.38 0.41 -6.47
C ASP A 51 1.97 -1.05 -6.79
N LEU A 52 2.37 -1.51 -7.97
CA LEU A 52 2.18 -2.87 -8.47
C LEU A 52 3.48 -3.66 -8.36
N CYS A 53 3.43 -4.81 -7.68
CA CYS A 53 4.45 -5.84 -7.76
C CYS A 53 4.05 -6.89 -8.81
N GLY A 54 4.47 -6.69 -10.06
CA GLY A 54 4.10 -7.56 -11.18
C GLY A 54 4.60 -9.01 -11.05
N GLY A 55 5.68 -9.24 -10.29
CA GLY A 55 6.27 -10.56 -10.04
C GLY A 55 5.88 -11.20 -8.70
N CYS A 56 5.05 -10.54 -7.90
CA CYS A 56 4.58 -11.11 -6.64
C CYS A 56 3.49 -12.16 -6.91
N GLY A 57 3.56 -13.30 -6.21
CA GLY A 57 2.49 -14.29 -6.21
C GLY A 57 1.21 -13.72 -5.58
N LYS A 58 0.09 -14.41 -5.77
CA LYS A 58 -1.19 -14.04 -5.16
C LYS A 58 -1.07 -13.90 -3.64
N GLY A 59 -1.57 -12.79 -3.09
CA GLY A 59 -1.43 -12.43 -1.67
C GLY A 59 -0.03 -11.94 -1.28
N GLY A 60 0.91 -11.85 -2.23
CA GLY A 60 2.25 -11.31 -2.01
C GLY A 60 2.28 -9.79 -2.09
N TYR A 61 3.17 -9.19 -1.31
CA TYR A 61 3.43 -7.76 -1.27
C TYR A 61 4.94 -7.52 -1.29
N ASP A 62 5.37 -6.47 -1.99
CA ASP A 62 6.71 -5.91 -1.86
C ASP A 62 6.67 -4.75 -0.86
N LEU A 63 7.42 -4.88 0.24
CA LEU A 63 7.35 -3.95 1.36
C LEU A 63 8.42 -2.87 1.20
N TYR A 64 8.02 -1.59 1.27
CA TYR A 64 8.95 -0.47 1.28
C TYR A 64 9.60 -0.30 2.66
N ILE A 65 10.45 -1.28 3.03
CA ILE A 65 11.25 -1.31 4.26
C ILE A 65 12.68 -1.71 3.93
N PRO A 66 13.69 -1.32 4.73
CA PRO A 66 15.04 -1.84 4.58
C PRO A 66 15.09 -3.33 4.87
N GLY A 67 15.86 -4.08 4.08
CA GLY A 67 16.13 -5.49 4.29
C GLY A 67 16.11 -6.29 3.00
N ASP A 68 16.21 -7.60 3.14
CA ASP A 68 16.13 -8.55 2.04
C ASP A 68 15.15 -9.70 2.35
N GLY A 69 14.95 -10.53 1.32
CA GLY A 69 14.33 -11.84 1.47
C GLY A 69 12.88 -11.93 1.01
N ARG A 70 12.31 -13.11 1.26
CA ARG A 70 10.91 -13.44 1.03
C ARG A 70 10.39 -14.15 2.26
N TRP A 71 9.29 -13.64 2.81
CA TRP A 71 8.77 -14.05 4.10
C TRP A 71 7.32 -14.46 3.97
N GLU A 72 6.92 -15.51 4.68
CA GLU A 72 5.54 -15.92 4.81
C GLU A 72 4.77 -14.84 5.57
N ILE A 73 3.67 -14.40 4.97
CA ILE A 73 2.80 -13.37 5.52
C ILE A 73 1.35 -13.80 5.43
N GLU A 74 0.54 -13.26 6.34
CA GLU A 74 -0.91 -13.19 6.22
C GLU A 74 -1.30 -11.73 6.03
N SER A 75 -2.25 -11.46 5.14
CA SER A 75 -2.73 -10.09 4.91
C SER A 75 -4.24 -10.00 4.94
N LYS A 76 -4.76 -8.90 5.45
CA LYS A 76 -6.19 -8.55 5.35
C LYS A 76 -6.36 -7.07 5.01
N ALA A 77 -7.40 -6.76 4.25
CA ALA A 77 -7.82 -5.38 4.05
C ALA A 77 -8.36 -4.81 5.38
N ILE A 78 -8.01 -3.55 5.67
CA ILE A 78 -8.45 -2.82 6.85
C ILE A 78 -8.88 -1.41 6.47
N ASP A 79 -9.65 -0.76 7.33
CA ASP A 79 -9.96 0.65 7.16
C ASP A 79 -8.68 1.51 7.23
N CYS A 80 -8.61 2.48 6.32
CA CYS A 80 -7.53 3.45 6.34
C CYS A 80 -7.61 4.39 7.56
N PRO A 81 -6.47 4.84 8.09
CA PRO A 81 -6.44 5.62 9.31
C PRO A 81 -7.12 6.98 9.09
N THR A 82 -7.84 7.44 10.11
CA THR A 82 -8.35 8.82 10.11
C THR A 82 -7.23 9.74 10.59
N VAL A 83 -6.72 10.58 9.69
CA VAL A 83 -5.69 11.59 10.01
C VAL A 83 -6.39 12.92 10.33
N PRO A 84 -6.12 13.57 11.48
CA PRO A 84 -6.68 14.89 11.77
C PRO A 84 -6.18 15.98 10.81
N GLY A 85 -7.01 17.00 10.60
CA GLY A 85 -6.65 18.19 9.82
C GLY A 85 -6.57 17.96 8.31
N LYS A 86 -5.93 18.90 7.59
CA LYS A 86 -5.90 18.93 6.11
C LYS A 86 -5.39 17.64 5.48
N ASN A 87 -4.51 16.89 6.17
CA ASN A 87 -3.87 15.69 5.65
C ASN A 87 -4.75 14.43 5.68
N GLY A 88 -5.88 14.44 6.38
CA GLY A 88 -6.89 13.36 6.31
C GLY A 88 -8.17 13.73 5.60
N ASN A 89 -8.30 14.99 5.17
CA ASN A 89 -9.39 15.38 4.29
C ASN A 89 -9.20 14.72 2.91
N LEU A 90 -10.32 14.43 2.25
CA LEU A 90 -10.34 14.04 0.83
C LEU A 90 -9.63 15.13 0.02
N MET A 91 -8.69 14.73 -0.83
CA MET A 91 -7.90 15.64 -1.65
C MET A 91 -8.02 15.25 -3.12
N PHE A 92 -8.17 16.25 -3.98
CA PHE A 92 -8.13 16.06 -5.42
C PHE A 92 -6.85 16.67 -5.97
N ARG A 93 -6.08 15.88 -6.72
CA ARG A 93 -4.89 16.34 -7.45
C ARG A 93 -5.17 16.28 -8.95
N PHE A 94 -5.15 17.43 -9.61
CA PHE A 94 -5.06 17.47 -11.07
C PHE A 94 -3.65 17.04 -11.47
N VAL A 95 -3.56 15.92 -12.19
CA VAL A 95 -2.30 15.36 -12.70
C VAL A 95 -1.97 15.98 -14.04
N ASP A 96 -2.99 16.16 -14.88
CA ASP A 96 -2.90 16.82 -16.17
C ASP A 96 -4.23 17.53 -16.48
N LYS A 97 -4.17 18.61 -17.23
CA LYS A 97 -5.34 19.38 -17.68
C LYS A 97 -5.01 20.12 -18.96
N ASN A 98 -5.81 19.91 -19.99
CA ASN A 98 -5.80 20.69 -21.22
C ASN A 98 -7.23 21.13 -21.59
N LEU A 99 -7.43 21.69 -22.78
CA LEU A 99 -8.73 22.16 -23.27
C LEU A 99 -9.77 21.04 -23.45
N TRP A 100 -9.33 19.81 -23.67
CA TRP A 100 -10.17 18.68 -24.09
C TRP A 100 -10.29 17.59 -23.02
N SER A 101 -9.35 17.52 -22.09
CA SER A 101 -9.34 16.50 -21.03
C SER A 101 -8.68 16.99 -19.75
N PHE A 102 -9.02 16.32 -18.65
CA PHE A 102 -8.29 16.42 -17.39
C PHE A 102 -8.10 15.04 -16.77
N LYS A 103 -6.99 14.88 -16.05
CA LYS A 103 -6.67 13.69 -15.28
C LYS A 103 -6.68 14.05 -13.81
N LEU A 104 -7.56 13.41 -13.06
CA LEU A 104 -7.72 13.64 -11.63
C LEU A 104 -7.28 12.42 -10.84
N GLN A 105 -6.51 12.64 -9.79
CA GLN A 105 -6.22 11.63 -8.78
C GLN A 105 -6.94 12.01 -7.49
N VAL A 106 -7.79 11.10 -7.00
CA VAL A 106 -8.34 11.18 -5.65
C VAL A 106 -7.29 10.69 -4.67
N ARG A 107 -7.09 11.44 -3.60
CA ARG A 107 -6.16 11.10 -2.52
C ARG A 107 -6.87 11.22 -1.19
N ASN A 108 -6.36 10.48 -0.23
CA ASN A 108 -6.97 10.37 1.09
C ASN A 108 -8.44 9.92 1.04
N HIS A 109 -8.84 9.14 0.03
CA HIS A 109 -10.12 8.44 0.06
C HIS A 109 -10.01 7.25 1.02
N LYS A 110 -11.06 7.01 1.80
CA LYS A 110 -11.15 5.85 2.69
C LYS A 110 -11.65 4.66 1.90
#